data_AF-A0A3B8RC29-F1
#
_entry.id   AF-A0A3B8RC29-F1
#
_cell.length_a   1.000
_cell.length_b   1.000
_cell.length_c   1.000
_cell.angle_alpha   90.00
_cell.angle_beta   90.00
_cell.angle_gamma   90.00
#
_symmetry.space_group_name_H-M   'P 1'
#
loop_
_entity.id
_entity.type
_entity.pdbx_description
1 polymer ?
#
loop_
_entity_poly.entity_id
_entity_poly.type
_entity_poly.pdbx_seq_one_letter_code
_entity_poly.pdbx_strand_id
1 'polypeptide(L)'
;AQGRVWTGTKALELGLVDEIGGLDEAIQAAAELAGITDYAIWRVEPEASRRQQILEALTAEIRTLAPAVKRDPITQHWRAMQSEVRTLTRFNDPQKAYVICETCPGPLAR
;
A
#
# COMPACT_ATOMS: atom_id res chain seq x y z
N ALA A 1 -4.31 -24.13 18.17
CA ALA A 1 -3.15 -23.23 17.97
C ALA A 1 -2.94 -22.36 19.21
N GLN A 2 -1.70 -22.18 19.70
CA GLN A 2 -1.38 -21.34 20.87
C GLN A 2 -1.19 -19.85 20.50
N GLY A 3 -1.94 -19.35 19.51
CA GLY A 3 -1.83 -17.94 19.05
C GLY A 3 -0.51 -17.58 18.35
N ARG A 4 0.31 -18.56 17.94
CA ARG A 4 1.58 -18.32 17.23
C ARG A 4 1.32 -17.97 15.77
N VAL A 5 1.99 -16.92 15.29
CA VAL A 5 2.00 -16.47 13.88
C VAL A 5 3.09 -17.22 13.11
N TRP A 6 2.81 -17.55 11.86
CA TRP A 6 3.73 -18.26 10.96
C TRP A 6 3.85 -17.53 9.62
N THR A 7 5.00 -17.66 8.96
CA THR A 7 5.12 -17.30 7.54
C THR A 7 4.39 -18.33 6.69
N GLY A 8 3.98 -17.96 5.47
CA GLY A 8 3.34 -18.91 4.55
C GLY A 8 4.16 -20.17 4.34
N THR A 9 5.46 -20.03 4.08
CA THR A 9 6.39 -21.17 3.94
C THR A 9 6.41 -22.08 5.16
N LYS A 10 6.43 -21.50 6.37
CA LYS A 10 6.43 -22.30 7.59
C LYS A 10 5.08 -22.98 7.83
N ALA A 11 3.98 -22.33 7.46
CA ALA A 11 2.65 -22.92 7.51
C ALA A 11 2.53 -24.14 6.58
N LEU A 12 3.15 -24.08 5.40
CA LEU A 12 3.20 -25.21 4.45
C LEU A 12 3.97 -26.40 5.04
N GLU A 13 5.18 -26.17 5.59
CA GLU A 13 5.98 -27.22 6.24
C GLU A 13 5.24 -27.92 7.39
N LEU A 14 4.37 -27.17 8.09
CA LEU A 14 3.59 -27.67 9.22
C LEU A 14 2.24 -28.29 8.79
N GLY A 15 1.93 -28.29 7.49
CA GLY A 15 0.65 -28.79 6.96
C GLY A 15 -0.56 -27.96 7.39
N LEU A 16 -0.37 -26.67 7.69
CA LEU A 16 -1.46 -25.74 8.03
C LEU A 16 -2.13 -25.12 6.80
N VAL A 17 -1.44 -25.15 5.66
CA VAL A 17 -1.92 -24.72 4.34
C VAL A 17 -1.49 -25.76 3.31
N ASP A 18 -2.24 -25.87 2.22
CA ASP A 18 -1.98 -26.88 1.18
C ASP A 18 -0.91 -26.43 0.18
N GLU A 19 -0.95 -25.17 -0.24
CA GLU A 19 -0.05 -24.61 -1.25
C GLU A 19 0.28 -23.13 -1.01
N ILE A 20 1.30 -22.61 -1.71
CA ILE A 20 1.71 -21.20 -1.69
C ILE A 20 1.48 -20.61 -3.07
N GLY A 21 0.64 -19.59 -3.15
CA GLY A 21 0.30 -18.88 -4.38
C GLY A 21 -0.39 -17.55 -4.10
N GLY A 22 -0.73 -16.82 -5.15
CA GLY A 22 -1.54 -15.62 -5.11
C GLY A 22 -3.03 -15.92 -5.23
N LEU A 23 -3.80 -14.85 -5.42
CA LEU A 23 -5.25 -14.93 -5.58
C LEU A 23 -5.64 -15.61 -6.90
N ASP A 24 -4.92 -15.33 -7.99
CA ASP A 24 -5.25 -15.85 -9.32
C ASP A 24 -5.03 -17.36 -9.38
N GLU A 25 -3.93 -17.85 -8.80
CA GLU A 25 -3.65 -19.28 -8.67
C GLU A 25 -4.71 -19.99 -7.80
N ALA A 26 -5.16 -19.34 -6.72
CA ALA A 26 -6.22 -19.89 -5.88
C ALA A 26 -7.56 -19.99 -6.63
N ILE A 27 -7.89 -18.99 -7.47
CA ILE A 27 -9.10 -19.01 -8.30
C ILE A 27 -9.00 -20.11 -9.36
N GLN A 28 -7.85 -20.24 -10.02
CA GLN A 28 -7.61 -21.29 -11.01
C GLN A 28 -7.72 -22.69 -10.37
N ALA A 29 -7.07 -22.92 -9.22
CA ALA A 29 -7.16 -24.19 -8.50
C ALA A 29 -8.61 -24.53 -8.13
N ALA A 30 -9.41 -23.52 -7.72
CA ALA A 30 -10.83 -23.71 -7.45
C ALA A 30 -11.62 -24.09 -8.71
N ALA A 31 -11.35 -23.45 -9.85
CA ALA A 31 -11.99 -23.78 -11.13
C ALA A 31 -11.63 -25.19 -11.61
N GLU A 32 -10.36 -25.60 -11.47
CA GLU A 32 -9.87 -26.94 -11.78
C GLU A 32 -10.54 -28.01 -10.89
N LEU A 33 -10.63 -27.77 -9.59
CA LEU A 33 -11.34 -28.64 -8.65
C LEU A 33 -12.84 -28.76 -8.96
N ALA A 34 -13.45 -27.67 -9.45
CA ALA A 34 -14.84 -27.66 -9.89
C ALA A 34 -15.05 -28.21 -11.31
N GLY A 35 -13.97 -28.46 -12.07
CA GLY A 35 -14.03 -28.93 -13.46
C GLY A 35 -14.64 -27.92 -14.44
N ILE A 36 -14.56 -26.63 -14.14
CA ILE A 36 -15.12 -25.55 -14.97
C ILE A 36 -14.00 -24.76 -15.66
N THR A 37 -14.25 -24.35 -16.90
CA THR A 37 -13.31 -23.56 -17.71
C THR A 37 -13.87 -22.19 -18.08
N ASP A 38 -15.18 -22.04 -18.05
CA ASP A 38 -15.88 -20.77 -18.27
C ASP A 38 -16.48 -20.30 -16.94
N TYR A 39 -15.93 -19.22 -16.40
CA TYR A 39 -16.36 -18.63 -15.14
C TYR A 39 -16.12 -17.12 -15.13
N ALA A 40 -16.94 -16.41 -14.36
CA ALA A 40 -16.79 -14.99 -14.12
C ALA A 40 -16.38 -14.76 -12.66
N ILE A 41 -15.46 -13.84 -12.44
CA ILE A 41 -15.02 -13.45 -11.10
C ILE A 41 -15.83 -12.22 -10.69
N TRP A 42 -16.64 -12.35 -9.63
CA TRP A 42 -17.33 -11.21 -9.03
C TRP A 42 -16.71 -10.88 -7.68
N ARG A 43 -16.20 -9.65 -7.56
CA ARG A 43 -15.71 -9.12 -6.28
C ARG A 43 -16.91 -8.63 -5.47
N VAL A 44 -17.05 -9.19 -4.26
CA VAL A 44 -18.08 -8.79 -3.32
C VAL A 44 -17.44 -7.91 -2.26
N GLU A 45 -17.61 -6.60 -2.39
CA GLU A 45 -17.31 -5.68 -1.30
C GLU A 45 -18.44 -5.72 -0.25
N PRO A 46 -18.11 -5.83 1.04
CA PRO A 46 -19.11 -5.65 2.08
C PRO A 46 -19.67 -4.23 1.99
N GLU A 47 -20.99 -4.10 2.07
CA GLU A 47 -21.62 -2.79 2.19
C GLU A 47 -21.05 -2.06 3.41
N ALA A 48 -20.84 -0.75 3.27
CA ALA A 48 -20.41 0.09 4.37
C ALA A 48 -21.36 -0.12 5.56
N SER A 49 -20.82 -0.25 6.77
CA SER A 49 -21.66 -0.38 7.96
C SER A 49 -22.60 0.83 8.10
N ARG A 50 -23.76 0.67 8.74
CA ARG A 50 -24.70 1.80 8.98
C ARG A 50 -24.00 3.04 9.57
N ARG A 51 -23.04 2.83 10.47
CA ARG A 51 -22.23 3.91 11.06
C ARG A 51 -21.34 4.61 10.01
N GLN A 52 -20.71 3.85 9.11
CA GLN A 52 -19.92 4.41 8.02
C GLN A 52 -20.80 5.17 7.02
N GLN A 53 -21.95 4.61 6.64
CA GLN A 53 -22.91 5.29 5.75
C GLN A 53 -23.36 6.64 6.34
N ILE A 54 -23.65 6.69 7.64
CA ILE A 54 -23.99 7.93 8.34
C ILE A 54 -22.82 8.92 8.34
N LEU A 55 -21.61 8.47 8.64
CA LEU A 55 -20.42 9.33 8.63
C LEU A 55 -20.14 9.89 7.23
N GLU A 56 -20.31 9.08 6.19
CA GLU A 56 -20.16 9.47 4.78
C GLU A 56 -21.21 10.51 4.39
N ALA A 57 -22.48 10.29 4.75
CA ALA A 57 -23.56 11.25 4.51
C ALA A 57 -23.30 12.60 5.21
N LEU A 58 -22.84 12.58 6.47
CA LEU A 58 -22.50 13.78 7.23
C LEU A 58 -21.28 14.52 6.66
N THR A 59 -20.29 13.80 6.14
CA THR A 59 -19.06 14.40 5.58
C THR A 59 -19.22 14.86 4.13
N ALA A 60 -20.20 14.33 3.39
CA ALA A 60 -20.52 14.76 2.03
C ALA A 60 -20.90 16.25 1.97
N GLU A 61 -21.67 16.74 2.94
CA GLU A 61 -22.03 18.16 3.03
C GLU A 61 -20.88 19.05 3.53
N ILE A 62 -19.95 18.49 4.33
CA ILE A 62 -18.78 19.23 4.82
C ILE A 62 -17.75 19.46 3.71
N ARG A 63 -17.68 18.61 2.68
CA ARG A 63 -16.70 18.77 1.58
C ARG A 63 -16.88 20.07 0.77
N THR A 64 -18.07 20.67 0.76
CA THR A 64 -18.33 21.96 0.09
C THR A 64 -18.06 23.17 0.98
N LEU A 65 -18.04 22.97 2.31
CA LEU A 65 -17.80 24.00 3.33
C LEU A 65 -16.40 23.95 3.94
N ALA A 66 -15.68 22.83 3.79
CA ALA A 66 -14.30 22.72 4.18
C ALA A 66 -13.50 23.70 3.30
N PRO A 67 -12.93 24.78 3.88
CA PRO A 67 -11.99 25.56 3.10
C PRO A 67 -10.89 24.60 2.67
N ALA A 68 -10.44 24.71 1.42
CA ALA A 68 -9.19 24.07 1.04
C ALA A 68 -8.20 24.36 2.17
N VAL A 69 -7.64 23.32 2.79
CA VAL A 69 -6.57 23.42 3.79
C VAL A 69 -5.34 23.95 3.06
N LYS A 70 -5.40 25.22 2.67
CA LYS A 70 -4.49 25.93 1.78
C LYS A 70 -4.69 27.42 2.03
N ARG A 71 -4.03 27.92 3.08
CA ARG A 71 -3.39 29.24 3.22
C ARG A 71 -3.15 29.53 4.69
N ASP A 72 -2.28 28.75 5.33
CA ASP A 72 -1.61 29.21 6.54
C ASP A 72 -0.26 29.82 6.11
N PRO A 73 0.13 31.03 6.58
CA PRO A 73 1.44 31.62 6.34
C PRO A 73 2.61 30.64 6.57
N ILE A 74 2.48 29.75 7.56
CA ILE A 74 3.45 28.70 7.86
C ILE A 74 3.61 27.74 6.68
N THR A 75 2.52 27.40 5.97
CA THR A 75 2.56 26.49 4.82
C THR A 75 3.22 27.13 3.59
N GLN A 76 3.14 28.46 3.45
CA GLN A 76 3.83 29.18 2.38
C GLN A 76 5.35 29.15 2.60
N HIS A 77 5.81 29.33 3.83
CA HIS A 77 7.23 29.23 4.19
C HIS A 77 7.73 27.78 4.20
N TRP A 78 6.88 26.81 4.52
CA TRP A 78 7.18 25.38 4.47
C TRP A 78 7.60 24.90 3.06
N ARG A 79 7.03 25.46 1.99
CA ARG A 79 7.42 25.13 0.60
C ARG A 79 8.83 25.59 0.25
N ALA A 80 9.24 26.76 0.74
CA ALA A 80 10.60 27.25 0.55
C ALA A 80 11.61 26.31 1.23
N MET A 81 11.28 25.85 2.44
CA MET A 81 12.10 24.90 3.20
C MET A 81 12.15 23.50 2.58
N GLN A 82 11.08 23.02 1.94
CA GLN A 82 11.04 21.69 1.31
C GLN A 82 12.09 21.48 0.22
N SER A 83 12.54 22.55 -0.46
CA SER A 83 13.56 22.44 -1.51
C SER A 83 14.90 21.94 -0.96
N GLU A 84 15.28 22.40 0.22
CA GLU A 84 16.52 22.04 0.91
C GLU A 84 16.42 20.68 1.64
N VAL A 85 15.26 20.36 2.20
CA VAL A 85 15.05 19.10 2.96
C VAL A 85 15.02 17.86 2.05
N ARG A 86 14.85 18.01 0.73
CA ARG A 86 14.92 16.87 -0.21
C ARG A 86 16.24 16.11 -0.16
N THR A 87 17.35 16.79 0.10
CA THR A 87 18.64 16.11 0.26
C THR A 87 18.64 15.22 1.51
N LEU A 88 18.01 15.68 2.60
CA LEU A 88 17.85 14.90 3.84
C LEU A 88 16.95 13.67 3.67
N THR A 89 15.96 13.73 2.77
CA THR A 89 15.13 12.55 2.47
C THR A 89 15.88 11.43 1.74
N ARG A 90 17.03 11.71 1.14
CA ARG A 90 17.90 10.68 0.53
C ARG A 90 18.63 9.84 1.58
N PHE A 91 18.62 10.25 2.84
CA PHE A 91 19.22 9.52 3.95
C PHE A 91 18.18 8.63 4.65
N ASN A 92 17.49 7.77 3.91
CA ASN A 92 16.46 6.88 4.44
C ASN A 92 16.82 5.38 4.33
N ASP A 93 18.11 5.07 4.23
CA ASP A 93 18.60 3.70 4.10
C ASP A 93 18.39 2.92 5.42
N PRO A 94 17.68 1.77 5.43
CA PRO A 94 17.42 1.00 6.64
C PRO A 94 18.67 0.49 7.37
N GLN A 95 19.77 0.29 6.64
CA GLN A 95 21.07 -0.14 7.16
C GLN A 95 21.98 1.04 7.56
N LYS A 96 21.51 2.29 7.38
CA LYS A 96 22.16 3.54 7.80
C LYS A 96 23.50 3.83 7.11
N ALA A 97 23.74 3.29 5.93
CA ALA A 97 24.95 3.55 5.15
C ALA A 97 24.68 4.58 4.04
N TYR A 98 25.50 5.63 3.96
CA TYR A 98 25.31 6.72 2.99
C TYR A 98 26.63 7.11 2.33
N VAL A 99 26.58 7.28 1.01
CA VAL A 99 27.66 7.87 0.22
C VAL A 99 27.05 8.99 -0.61
N ILE A 100 27.52 10.22 -0.39
CA ILE A 100 27.16 11.36 -1.21
C ILE A 100 28.35 11.69 -2.08
N CYS A 101 28.08 11.85 -3.37
CA CYS A 101 29.04 12.22 -4.36
C CYS A 101 28.58 13.55 -4.97
N GLU A 102 29.29 14.63 -4.62
CA GLU A 102 28.94 16.00 -5.05
C GLU A 102 29.27 16.22 -6.53
N THR A 103 30.25 15.48 -7.05
CA THR A 103 30.65 15.50 -8.47
C THR A 103 30.87 14.06 -8.94
N CYS A 104 29.81 13.42 -9.41
CA CYS A 104 29.94 12.08 -9.99
C CYS A 104 30.27 12.19 -11.48
N PRO A 105 31.31 11.48 -11.97
CA PRO A 105 31.50 11.37 -13.40
C PRO A 105 30.26 10.71 -14.00
N GLY A 106 29.66 11.36 -15.00
CA GLY A 106 28.50 10.82 -15.71
C GLY A 106 28.81 9.45 -16.34
N PRO A 107 27.79 8.67 -16.70
CA PRO A 107 28.01 7.36 -17.33
C PRO A 107 28.88 7.53 -18.57
N LEU A 108 29.98 6.78 -18.63
CA LEU A 108 30.82 6.70 -19.82
C LEU A 108 29.94 6.23 -20.98
N ALA A 109 29.67 7.14 -21.92
CA ALA A 109 29.01 6.80 -23.18
C ALA A 109 29.86 5.72 -23.87
N ARG A 110 29.21 4.61 -24.24
CA ARG A 110 29.78 3.61 -25.14
C ARG A 110 29.83 4.16 -26.56
#